data_AF-A0A952GFG5-F1
#
_entry.id   AF-A0A952GFG5-F1
#
_cell.length_a   1.000
_cell.length_b   1.000
_cell.length_c   1.000
_cell.angle_alpha   90.00
_cell.angle_beta   90.00
_cell.angle_gamma   90.00
#
_symmetry.space_group_name_H-M   'P 1'
#
loop_
_entity.id
_entity.type
_entity.pdbx_description
1 polymer ?
#
loop_
_entity_poly.entity_id
_entity_poly.type
_entity_poly.pdbx_seq_one_letter_code
_entity_poly.pdbx_strand_id
1 'polypeptide(L)'
;MSHAKRRSMFDRKIVRRATVDALLKLSPKVMMKNPVMFVVEIGSVLTTVLLILNLITKRGHFQFDLQITLWLWFTVLFANFAEAMAEGRGKAQADALRQAKSETTAFRLGKNGIEQIASSQLRAGDVVQVSAGHMIPGDGEVIEGIASVDESAITGESAPVIREAGGDRSAVTGGTRVLSDVITIRITSNPGETFLDRMIALVEGAERQKTPNEIALNILLAGLTIIFLLAVVTLQPFAIYSAAPQTVFVLVSLLVCLIPTTIGGLLSAIGIAGMDRLVQHNVLATSGRAVEAAGDVNTLLLDKTGTITIGNRQASEFVPAPGVKAEVLADAAQLSSLADETPEGRSIVVLAKEKYNLRGRELGQMHAEFVPFSATTRMSGIEVEGRTIRKGAVDAIARYLQEHGSPMPAEVREAVETIARSGGTPLVVAENGAALGVIHLKDVVKGGMRERFDQLRAMGIRTVMITGDNPLTAAAIAREAGVDDFLAEAKPKDKMDLIKREQAEGKLVAMTGDGTN
;
A
#
# COMPACT_ATOMS: atom_id res chain seq x y z
N MET A 1 12.24 -10.68 -8.80
CA MET A 1 12.42 -9.22 -8.93
C MET A 1 13.16 -8.90 -10.23
N SER A 2 12.48 -8.35 -11.22
CA SER A 2 13.13 -7.64 -12.33
C SER A 2 13.55 -6.27 -11.81
N HIS A 3 14.81 -5.87 -12.03
CA HIS A 3 15.27 -4.52 -11.75
C HIS A 3 14.42 -3.51 -12.51
N ALA A 4 13.39 -2.95 -11.88
CA ALA A 4 12.77 -1.72 -12.34
C ALA A 4 13.86 -0.64 -12.29
N LYS A 5 14.49 -0.37 -13.44
CA LYS A 5 15.47 0.71 -13.61
C LYS A 5 14.88 1.96 -12.95
N ARG A 6 15.53 2.46 -11.88
CA ARG A 6 15.26 3.80 -11.35
C ARG A 6 15.34 4.77 -12.53
N ARG A 7 14.19 5.21 -13.04
CA ARG A 7 14.13 6.15 -14.17
C ARG A 7 14.81 7.44 -13.72
N SER A 8 15.74 7.93 -14.53
CA SER A 8 16.46 9.18 -14.26
C SER A 8 15.47 10.34 -14.11
N MET A 9 15.76 11.25 -13.18
CA MET A 9 15.00 12.49 -12.97
C MET A 9 14.82 13.34 -14.24
N PHE A 10 15.69 13.12 -15.25
CA PHE A 10 15.75 13.83 -16.52
C PHE A 10 15.52 12.90 -17.72
N ASP A 11 14.51 12.03 -17.66
CA ASP A 11 14.11 11.30 -18.86
C ASP A 11 13.78 12.29 -19.99
N ARG A 12 14.47 12.14 -21.13
CA ARG A 12 14.36 13.03 -22.28
C ARG A 12 12.94 13.13 -22.81
N LYS A 13 12.13 12.08 -22.69
CA LYS A 13 10.71 12.11 -23.09
C LYS A 13 9.88 12.98 -22.15
N ILE A 14 10.10 12.85 -20.84
CA ILE A 14 9.40 13.63 -19.81
C ILE A 14 9.76 15.11 -19.95
N VAL A 15 11.05 15.43 -20.07
CA VAL A 15 11.53 16.81 -20.22
C VAL A 15 10.94 17.46 -21.47
N ARG A 16 10.99 16.79 -22.63
CA ARG A 16 10.43 17.33 -23.88
C ARG A 16 8.94 17.63 -23.76
N ARG A 17 8.17 16.72 -23.14
CA ARG A 17 6.73 16.92 -22.91
C ARG A 17 6.50 18.09 -21.95
N ALA A 18 7.23 18.14 -20.84
CA ALA A 18 7.13 19.21 -19.87
C ALA A 18 7.45 20.59 -20.45
N THR A 19 8.41 20.69 -21.39
CA THR A 19 8.70 21.96 -22.09
C THR A 19 7.51 22.42 -22.94
N VAL A 20 6.83 21.50 -23.64
CA VAL A 20 5.64 21.83 -24.43
C VAL A 20 4.47 22.21 -23.52
N ASP A 21 4.23 21.42 -22.47
CA ASP A 21 3.15 21.67 -21.52
C ASP A 21 3.37 23.00 -20.76
N ALA A 22 4.61 23.38 -20.46
CA ALA A 22 4.93 24.65 -19.83
C ALA A 22 4.51 25.86 -20.69
N LEU A 23 4.65 25.75 -22.01
CA LEU A 23 4.21 26.76 -22.97
C LEU A 23 2.68 26.78 -23.09
N LEU A 24 2.03 25.62 -23.12
CA LEU A 24 0.56 25.53 -23.17
C LEU A 24 -0.10 26.10 -21.90
N LYS A 25 0.59 26.01 -20.76
CA LYS A 25 0.14 26.56 -19.48
C LYS A 25 0.21 28.09 -19.40
N LEU A 26 0.83 28.78 -20.36
CA LEU A 26 0.77 30.25 -20.50
C LEU A 26 -0.61 30.79 -20.93
N SER A 27 -1.66 29.96 -20.87
CA SER A 27 -3.00 30.46 -21.12
C SER A 27 -3.51 31.21 -19.88
N PRO A 28 -4.04 32.45 -20.02
CA PRO A 28 -4.50 33.23 -18.87
C PRO A 28 -5.54 32.49 -18.01
N LYS A 29 -6.38 31.67 -18.65
CA LYS A 29 -7.39 30.85 -17.95
C LYS A 29 -6.78 29.85 -16.96
N VAL A 30 -5.58 29.32 -17.26
CA VAL A 30 -4.87 28.40 -16.37
C VAL A 30 -4.14 29.19 -15.29
N MET A 31 -3.42 30.26 -15.67
CA MET A 31 -2.64 31.08 -14.75
C MET A 31 -3.49 31.80 -13.69
N MET A 32 -4.73 32.21 -14.01
CA MET A 32 -5.66 32.81 -13.03
C MET A 32 -5.93 31.93 -11.79
N LYS A 33 -5.72 30.61 -11.88
CA LYS A 33 -5.85 29.70 -10.73
C LYS A 33 -4.69 29.83 -9.74
N ASN A 34 -3.60 30.48 -10.14
CA ASN A 34 -2.42 30.81 -9.35
C ASN A 34 -2.21 32.34 -9.36
N PRO A 35 -2.80 33.07 -8.39
CA PRO A 35 -2.81 34.53 -8.42
C PRO A 35 -1.41 35.16 -8.39
N VAL A 36 -0.44 34.50 -7.73
CA VAL A 36 0.95 34.95 -7.66
C VAL A 36 1.58 34.94 -9.06
N MET A 37 1.55 33.79 -9.73
CA MET A 37 2.16 33.65 -11.04
C MET A 37 1.42 34.43 -12.13
N PHE A 38 0.11 34.61 -11.98
CA PHE A 38 -0.69 35.45 -12.87
C PHE A 38 -0.25 36.92 -12.85
N VAL A 39 0.12 37.47 -11.69
CA VAL A 39 0.66 38.84 -11.63
C VAL A 39 2.00 38.93 -12.36
N VAL A 40 2.86 37.91 -12.25
CA VAL A 40 4.13 37.85 -12.99
C VAL A 40 3.89 37.75 -14.50
N GLU A 41 2.89 36.96 -14.94
CA GLU A 41 2.49 36.85 -16.34
C GLU A 41 1.99 38.18 -16.90
N ILE A 42 1.08 38.86 -16.18
CA ILE A 42 0.60 40.19 -16.57
C ILE A 42 1.77 41.17 -16.65
N GLY A 43 2.68 41.16 -15.67
CA GLY A 43 3.89 41.96 -15.66
C GLY A 43 4.76 41.69 -16.90
N SER A 44 4.97 40.43 -17.24
CA SER A 44 5.74 39.98 -18.41
C SER A 44 5.11 40.46 -19.73
N VAL A 45 3.78 40.34 -19.86
CA VAL A 45 3.03 40.81 -21.03
C VAL A 45 3.12 42.33 -21.13
N LEU A 46 2.91 43.05 -20.04
CA LEU A 46 3.00 44.51 -20.00
C LEU A 46 4.39 45.00 -20.39
N THR A 47 5.46 44.44 -19.82
CA THR A 47 6.84 44.83 -20.16
C THR A 47 7.18 44.46 -21.60
N THR A 48 6.63 43.36 -22.13
CA THR A 48 6.80 43.00 -23.55
C THR A 48 6.14 44.01 -24.48
N VAL A 49 4.90 44.42 -24.19
CA VAL A 49 4.19 45.45 -24.98
C VAL A 49 4.95 46.78 -24.93
N LEU A 50 5.40 47.20 -23.74
CA LEU A 50 6.18 48.42 -23.57
C LEU A 50 7.53 48.35 -24.28
N LEU A 51 8.20 47.20 -24.27
CA LEU A 51 9.48 47.00 -24.96
C LEU A 51 9.31 47.18 -26.47
N ILE A 52 8.25 46.63 -27.06
CA ILE A 52 7.92 46.79 -28.49
C ILE A 52 7.62 48.26 -28.80
N LEU A 53 6.84 48.95 -27.96
CA LEU A 53 6.52 50.37 -28.13
C LEU A 53 7.77 51.26 -28.01
N ASN A 54 8.64 50.97 -27.03
CA ASN A 54 9.92 51.66 -26.83
C ASN A 54 10.87 51.47 -28.02
N LEU A 55 10.88 50.27 -28.61
CA LEU A 55 11.65 49.96 -29.82
C LEU A 55 11.14 50.77 -31.03
N ILE A 56 9.83 50.85 -31.23
CA ILE A 56 9.22 51.63 -32.33
C ILE A 56 9.47 53.14 -32.15
N THR A 57 9.34 53.63 -30.91
CA THR A 57 9.48 55.06 -30.60
C THR A 57 10.92 55.51 -30.36
N LYS A 58 11.90 54.58 -30.39
CA LYS A 58 13.32 54.80 -30.06
C LYS A 58 13.53 55.50 -28.71
N ARG A 59 12.77 55.07 -27.70
CA ARG A 59 12.84 55.59 -26.32
C ARG A 59 13.32 54.51 -25.35
N GLY A 60 14.04 54.91 -24.31
CA GLY A 60 14.45 54.03 -23.20
C GLY A 60 15.76 53.25 -23.42
N HIS A 61 16.11 52.42 -22.45
CA HIS A 61 17.31 51.60 -22.44
C HIS A 61 16.98 50.17 -22.89
N PHE A 62 16.95 49.95 -24.21
CA PHE A 62 16.51 48.68 -24.81
C PHE A 62 17.15 47.43 -24.18
N GLN A 63 18.46 47.46 -23.92
CA GLN A 63 19.17 46.31 -23.33
C GLN A 63 18.66 45.96 -21.93
N PHE A 64 18.41 46.97 -21.10
CA PHE A 64 17.91 46.80 -19.73
C PHE A 64 16.46 46.31 -19.73
N ASP A 65 15.60 46.96 -20.53
CA ASP A 65 14.18 46.62 -20.67
C ASP A 65 13.99 45.19 -21.22
N LEU A 66 14.83 44.80 -22.19
CA LEU A 66 14.88 43.45 -22.75
C LEU A 66 15.29 42.43 -21.69
N GLN A 67 16.36 42.71 -20.92
CA GLN A 67 16.84 41.80 -19.88
C GLN A 67 15.77 41.53 -18.82
N ILE A 68 15.09 42.57 -18.32
CA ILE A 68 13.99 42.41 -17.37
C ILE A 68 12.89 41.54 -17.98
N THR A 69 12.42 41.89 -19.18
CA THR A 69 11.33 41.17 -19.85
C THR A 69 11.66 39.68 -20.05
N LEU A 70 12.90 39.36 -20.45
CA LEU A 70 13.35 37.97 -20.60
C LEU A 70 13.35 37.21 -19.27
N TRP A 71 13.83 37.84 -18.18
CA TRP A 71 13.82 37.20 -16.86
C TRP A 71 12.40 36.98 -16.34
N LEU A 72 11.49 37.93 -16.56
CA LEU A 72 10.09 37.75 -16.17
C LEU A 72 9.43 36.57 -16.88
N TRP A 73 9.61 36.46 -18.20
CA TRP A 73 9.14 35.29 -18.96
C TRP A 73 9.81 34.00 -18.49
N PHE A 74 11.12 34.04 -18.22
CA PHE A 74 11.83 32.89 -17.66
C PHE A 74 11.23 32.45 -16.32
N THR A 75 10.89 33.38 -15.43
CA THR A 75 10.25 33.06 -14.14
C THR A 75 8.91 32.35 -14.32
N VAL A 76 8.05 32.83 -15.24
CA VAL A 76 6.75 32.19 -15.52
C VAL A 76 6.96 30.79 -16.12
N LEU A 77 7.84 30.68 -17.13
CA LEU A 77 8.13 29.42 -17.79
C LEU A 77 8.76 28.40 -16.85
N PHE A 78 9.62 28.83 -15.93
CA PHE A 78 10.26 27.97 -14.94
C PHE A 78 9.23 27.35 -13.99
N ALA A 79 8.29 28.15 -13.48
CA ALA A 79 7.22 27.66 -12.63
C ALA A 79 6.34 26.64 -13.38
N ASN A 80 5.88 26.98 -14.58
CA ASN A 80 5.05 26.08 -15.40
C ASN A 80 5.79 24.79 -15.75
N PHE A 81 7.10 24.87 -16.02
CA PHE A 81 7.94 23.71 -16.29
C PHE A 81 8.10 22.82 -15.06
N ALA A 82 8.29 23.38 -13.87
CA ALA A 82 8.38 22.60 -12.63
C ALA A 82 7.09 21.80 -12.37
N GLU A 83 5.93 22.42 -12.57
CA GLU A 83 4.62 21.76 -12.46
C GLU A 83 4.45 20.66 -13.52
N ALA A 84 4.75 20.96 -14.79
CA ALA A 84 4.65 20.00 -15.88
C ALA A 84 5.62 18.80 -15.72
N MET A 85 6.81 19.04 -15.16
CA MET A 85 7.76 17.98 -14.81
C MET A 85 7.20 17.05 -13.73
N ALA A 86 6.53 17.60 -12.70
CA ALA A 86 5.91 16.81 -11.65
C ALA A 86 4.75 15.95 -12.21
N GLU A 87 3.86 16.53 -13.03
CA GLU A 87 2.77 15.79 -13.68
C GLU A 87 3.28 14.72 -14.67
N GLY A 88 4.32 15.04 -15.44
CA GLY A 88 4.89 14.15 -16.45
C GLY A 88 5.43 12.86 -15.85
N ARG A 89 5.93 12.91 -14.61
CA ARG A 89 6.36 11.72 -13.85
C ARG A 89 5.18 10.84 -13.46
N GLY A 90 4.14 11.42 -12.86
CA GLY A 90 2.92 10.70 -12.51
C GLY A 90 2.32 10.00 -13.74
N LYS A 91 2.11 10.74 -14.84
CA LYS A 91 1.59 10.16 -16.10
C LYS A 91 2.43 9.00 -16.62
N ALA A 92 3.77 9.08 -16.55
CA ALA A 92 4.64 7.99 -16.99
C ALA A 92 4.54 6.72 -16.13
N GLN A 93 4.16 6.84 -14.86
CA GLN A 93 3.87 5.72 -13.96
C GLN A 93 2.49 5.13 -14.24
N ALA A 94 1.48 5.98 -14.46
CA ALA A 94 0.14 5.55 -14.87
C ALA A 94 0.17 4.78 -16.20
N ASP A 95 0.96 5.23 -17.17
CA ASP A 95 1.14 4.54 -18.45
C ASP A 95 1.79 3.15 -18.28
N ALA A 96 2.69 3.00 -17.30
CA ALA A 96 3.27 1.69 -16.98
C ALA A 96 2.24 0.73 -16.37
N LEU A 97 1.38 1.23 -15.46
CA LEU A 97 0.27 0.45 -14.89
C LEU A 97 -0.74 0.04 -15.97
N ARG A 98 -1.06 0.94 -16.91
CA ARG A 98 -1.89 0.61 -18.09
C ARG A 98 -1.29 -0.47 -18.97
N GLN A 99 0.03 -0.45 -19.18
CA GLN A 99 0.71 -1.50 -19.95
C GLN A 99 0.75 -2.84 -19.21
N ALA A 100 0.78 -2.83 -17.88
CA ALA A 100 0.67 -4.04 -17.06
C ALA A 100 -0.74 -4.63 -17.05
N LYS A 101 -1.78 -3.82 -17.36
CA LYS A 101 -3.16 -4.28 -17.56
C LYS A 101 -3.24 -5.13 -18.83
N SER A 102 -2.98 -6.43 -18.71
CA SER A 102 -3.19 -7.39 -19.80
C SER A 102 -4.67 -7.75 -19.91
N GLU A 103 -5.21 -7.74 -21.13
CA GLU A 103 -6.53 -8.29 -21.40
C GLU A 103 -6.48 -9.82 -21.18
N THR A 104 -7.21 -10.29 -20.18
CA THR A 104 -7.24 -11.71 -19.80
C THR A 104 -8.52 -12.33 -20.31
N THR A 105 -8.43 -13.60 -20.70
CA THR A 105 -9.60 -14.42 -20.97
C THR A 105 -10.35 -14.70 -19.66
N ALA A 106 -11.66 -14.48 -19.65
CA ALA A 106 -12.57 -14.80 -18.56
C ALA A 106 -13.53 -15.92 -18.97
N PHE A 107 -13.81 -16.84 -18.04
CA PHE A 107 -14.77 -17.93 -18.22
C PHE A 107 -16.05 -17.59 -17.46
N ARG A 108 -16.98 -16.88 -18.12
CA ARG A 108 -18.23 -16.43 -17.53
C ARG A 108 -19.25 -17.57 -17.50
N LEU A 109 -19.86 -17.81 -16.35
CA LEU A 109 -20.98 -18.72 -16.18
C LEU A 109 -22.27 -18.03 -16.67
N GLY A 110 -22.68 -18.36 -17.89
CA GLY A 110 -23.94 -17.91 -18.48
C GLY A 110 -25.08 -18.92 -18.27
N LYS A 111 -26.28 -18.57 -18.72
CA LYS A 111 -27.47 -19.45 -18.63
C LYS A 111 -27.34 -20.78 -19.37
N ASN A 112 -26.43 -20.86 -20.35
CA ASN A 112 -26.25 -22.02 -21.23
C ASN A 112 -24.90 -22.73 -21.03
N GLY A 113 -24.16 -22.42 -19.96
CA GLY A 113 -22.82 -22.97 -19.68
C GLY A 113 -21.72 -21.91 -19.58
N ILE A 114 -20.46 -22.35 -19.66
CA ILE A 114 -19.29 -21.48 -19.57
C ILE A 114 -19.00 -20.82 -20.92
N GLU A 115 -19.00 -19.49 -20.96
CA GLU A 115 -18.66 -18.68 -22.12
C GLU A 115 -17.30 -18.01 -21.94
N GLN A 116 -16.48 -18.03 -22.98
CA GLN A 116 -15.18 -17.36 -22.99
C GLN A 116 -15.33 -15.92 -23.48
N ILE A 117 -15.06 -14.94 -22.62
CA ILE A 117 -15.15 -13.51 -22.96
C ILE A 117 -13.88 -12.76 -22.53
N ALA A 118 -13.65 -11.58 -23.10
CA ALA A 118 -12.54 -10.72 -22.69
C ALA A 118 -12.85 -10.03 -21.34
N SER A 119 -11.83 -9.84 -20.50
CA SER A 119 -12.00 -9.15 -19.21
C SER A 119 -12.55 -7.73 -19.33
N SER A 120 -12.27 -7.04 -20.44
CA SER A 120 -12.80 -5.71 -20.75
C SER A 120 -14.33 -5.68 -20.94
N GLN A 121 -14.94 -6.82 -21.24
CA GLN A 121 -16.38 -6.96 -21.46
C GLN A 121 -17.15 -7.36 -20.20
N LEU A 122 -16.45 -7.79 -19.15
CA LEU A 122 -17.07 -8.09 -17.87
C LEU A 122 -17.78 -6.85 -17.29
N ARG A 123 -18.89 -7.08 -16.60
CA ARG A 123 -19.65 -6.06 -15.89
C ARG A 123 -19.93 -6.52 -14.46
N ALA A 124 -20.23 -5.57 -13.60
CA ALA A 124 -20.66 -5.88 -12.24
C ALA A 124 -21.88 -6.81 -12.26
N GLY A 125 -21.83 -7.88 -11.47
CA GLY A 125 -22.85 -8.93 -11.40
C GLY A 125 -22.55 -10.16 -12.28
N ASP A 126 -21.62 -10.09 -13.23
CA ASP A 126 -21.17 -11.28 -13.97
C ASP A 126 -20.53 -12.29 -13.02
N VAL A 127 -20.72 -13.58 -13.29
CA VAL A 127 -20.13 -14.67 -12.50
C VAL A 127 -19.11 -15.39 -13.35
N VAL A 128 -17.89 -15.55 -12.84
CA VAL A 128 -16.78 -16.19 -13.55
C VAL A 128 -16.20 -17.33 -12.72
N GLN A 129 -15.76 -18.40 -13.39
CA GLN A 129 -15.03 -19.49 -12.77
C GLN A 129 -13.53 -19.35 -13.07
N VAL A 130 -12.68 -19.47 -12.05
CA VAL A 130 -11.23 -19.37 -12.19
C VAL A 130 -10.58 -20.58 -11.53
N SER A 131 -9.82 -21.33 -12.33
CA SER A 131 -9.09 -22.52 -11.89
C SER A 131 -7.63 -22.19 -11.59
N ALA A 132 -6.98 -23.03 -10.76
CA ALA A 132 -5.55 -22.99 -10.50
C ALA A 132 -4.72 -22.76 -11.78
N GLY A 133 -3.74 -21.86 -11.68
CA GLY A 133 -2.86 -21.43 -12.77
C GLY A 133 -3.38 -20.24 -13.59
N HIS A 134 -4.66 -19.90 -13.52
CA HIS A 134 -5.25 -18.79 -14.28
C HIS A 134 -5.24 -17.46 -13.50
N MET A 135 -5.34 -16.36 -14.27
CA MET A 135 -5.43 -15.00 -13.72
C MET A 135 -6.89 -14.65 -13.42
N ILE A 136 -7.13 -13.93 -12.33
CA ILE A 136 -8.43 -13.38 -11.99
C ILE A 136 -8.73 -12.23 -12.98
N PRO A 137 -9.83 -12.29 -13.75
CA PRO A 137 -10.05 -11.37 -14.87
C PRO A 137 -10.58 -9.99 -14.47
N GLY A 138 -11.12 -9.82 -13.27
CA GLY A 138 -11.65 -8.56 -12.76
C GLY A 138 -11.89 -8.62 -11.25
N ASP A 139 -12.11 -7.47 -10.63
CA ASP A 139 -12.36 -7.40 -9.18
C ASP A 139 -13.72 -7.98 -8.85
N GLY A 140 -13.79 -8.72 -7.74
CA GLY A 140 -14.99 -9.42 -7.35
C GLY A 140 -14.95 -10.03 -5.96
N GLU A 141 -15.97 -10.82 -5.67
CA GLU A 141 -16.10 -11.60 -4.43
C GLU A 141 -16.27 -13.08 -4.77
N VAL A 142 -15.55 -13.94 -4.05
CA VAL A 142 -15.72 -15.39 -4.12
C VAL A 142 -17.09 -15.75 -3.54
N ILE A 143 -17.92 -16.35 -4.37
CA ILE A 143 -19.27 -16.81 -3.98
C ILE A 143 -19.34 -18.31 -3.75
N GLU A 144 -18.42 -19.09 -4.34
CA GLU A 144 -18.28 -20.52 -4.10
C GLU A 144 -16.81 -20.95 -4.19
N GLY A 145 -16.44 -21.92 -3.34
CA GLY A 145 -15.08 -22.47 -3.28
C GLY A 145 -14.14 -21.76 -2.31
N ILE A 146 -12.93 -22.31 -2.20
CA ILE A 146 -11.82 -21.78 -1.42
C ILE A 146 -10.53 -22.04 -2.19
N ALA A 147 -9.66 -21.05 -2.31
CA ALA A 147 -8.40 -21.15 -3.05
C ALA A 147 -7.30 -20.26 -2.46
N SER A 148 -6.06 -20.62 -2.72
CA SER A 148 -4.90 -19.76 -2.50
C SER A 148 -4.65 -18.86 -3.72
N VAL A 149 -4.39 -17.56 -3.51
CA VAL A 149 -4.20 -16.55 -4.55
C VAL A 149 -2.86 -15.82 -4.36
N ASP A 150 -2.11 -15.67 -5.44
CA ASP A 150 -0.91 -14.84 -5.52
C ASP A 150 -1.27 -13.41 -5.90
N GLU A 151 -1.18 -12.50 -4.92
CA GLU A 151 -1.46 -11.08 -5.06
C GLU A 151 -0.18 -10.24 -5.28
N SER A 152 0.97 -10.89 -5.54
CA SER A 152 2.29 -10.22 -5.65
C SER A 152 2.36 -9.16 -6.73
N ALA A 153 1.54 -9.28 -7.78
CA ALA A 153 1.45 -8.29 -8.85
C ALA A 153 0.95 -6.92 -8.36
N ILE A 154 0.21 -6.89 -7.24
CA ILE A 154 -0.46 -5.69 -6.71
C ILE A 154 0.15 -5.28 -5.38
N THR A 155 0.27 -6.22 -4.43
CA THR A 155 0.79 -5.94 -3.09
C THR A 155 2.31 -5.90 -3.07
N GLY A 156 2.97 -6.54 -4.05
CA GLY A 156 4.42 -6.75 -4.05
C GLY A 156 4.90 -7.82 -3.07
N GLU A 157 3.99 -8.42 -2.28
CA GLU A 157 4.30 -9.48 -1.33
C GLU A 157 4.20 -10.86 -2.02
N SER A 158 5.20 -11.72 -1.83
CA SER A 158 5.27 -13.03 -2.51
C SER A 158 4.53 -14.15 -1.78
N ALA A 159 3.94 -13.87 -0.61
CA ALA A 159 3.21 -14.85 0.16
C ALA A 159 1.77 -14.96 -0.38
N PRO A 160 1.26 -16.16 -0.65
CA PRO A 160 -0.08 -16.33 -1.17
C PRO A 160 -1.13 -16.20 -0.06
N VAL A 161 -2.32 -15.72 -0.43
CA VAL A 161 -3.42 -15.40 0.48
C VAL A 161 -4.61 -16.33 0.21
N ILE A 162 -5.27 -16.82 1.26
CA ILE A 162 -6.45 -17.69 1.13
C ILE A 162 -7.70 -16.82 0.92
N ARG A 163 -8.49 -17.16 -0.11
CA ARG A 163 -9.76 -16.52 -0.45
C ARG A 163 -10.88 -17.55 -0.44
N GLU A 164 -11.96 -17.28 0.28
CA GLU A 164 -13.06 -18.22 0.52
C GLU A 164 -14.44 -17.59 0.38
N ALA A 165 -15.43 -18.39 0.01
CA ALA A 165 -16.82 -17.96 -0.10
C ALA A 165 -17.46 -17.66 1.26
N GLY A 166 -18.27 -16.59 1.31
CA GLY A 166 -19.19 -16.32 2.42
C GLY A 166 -18.54 -15.79 3.71
N GLY A 167 -17.25 -15.46 3.68
CA GLY A 167 -16.54 -14.83 4.80
C GLY A 167 -15.87 -13.49 4.41
N ASP A 168 -15.17 -12.90 5.38
CA ASP A 168 -14.47 -11.61 5.23
C ASP A 168 -13.29 -11.68 4.23
N ARG A 169 -12.88 -12.89 3.85
CA ARG A 169 -11.79 -13.16 2.89
C ARG A 169 -12.28 -13.44 1.47
N SER A 170 -13.51 -13.08 1.15
CA SER A 170 -14.10 -13.33 -0.18
C SER A 170 -13.62 -12.37 -1.27
N ALA A 171 -13.16 -11.16 -0.93
CA ALA A 171 -12.73 -10.17 -1.92
C ALA A 171 -11.48 -10.62 -2.70
N VAL A 172 -11.50 -10.47 -4.02
CA VAL A 172 -10.39 -10.79 -4.93
C VAL A 172 -10.16 -9.66 -5.92
N THR A 173 -8.90 -9.48 -6.31
CA THR A 173 -8.50 -8.38 -7.21
C THR A 173 -8.12 -8.91 -8.59
N GLY A 174 -8.59 -8.25 -9.64
CA GLY A 174 -8.25 -8.55 -11.01
C GLY A 174 -6.75 -8.37 -11.29
N GLY A 175 -6.18 -9.28 -12.07
CA GLY A 175 -4.74 -9.31 -12.36
C GLY A 175 -3.90 -10.06 -11.32
N THR A 176 -4.52 -10.71 -10.33
CA THR A 176 -3.87 -11.67 -9.42
C THR A 176 -4.02 -13.10 -9.96
N ARG A 177 -3.27 -14.07 -9.43
CA ARG A 177 -3.26 -15.46 -9.95
C ARG A 177 -3.80 -16.46 -8.92
N VAL A 178 -4.70 -17.34 -9.34
CA VAL A 178 -5.15 -18.47 -8.50
C VAL A 178 -4.09 -19.57 -8.52
N LEU A 179 -3.67 -20.04 -7.35
CA LEU A 179 -2.64 -21.06 -7.18
C LEU A 179 -3.20 -22.46 -6.91
N SER A 180 -4.27 -22.57 -6.11
CA SER A 180 -4.89 -23.86 -5.74
C SER A 180 -6.38 -23.88 -6.04
N ASP A 181 -6.93 -25.08 -6.22
CA ASP A 181 -8.38 -25.34 -6.33
C ASP A 181 -9.08 -24.53 -7.45
N VAL A 182 -10.40 -24.41 -7.35
CA VAL A 182 -11.27 -23.66 -8.27
C VAL A 182 -12.18 -22.78 -7.44
N ILE A 183 -12.30 -21.51 -7.82
CA ILE A 183 -13.20 -20.54 -7.18
C ILE A 183 -14.17 -19.94 -8.20
N THR A 184 -15.39 -19.71 -7.76
CA THR A 184 -16.42 -18.97 -8.50
C THR A 184 -16.50 -17.56 -7.92
N ILE A 185 -16.31 -16.55 -8.78
CA ILE A 185 -16.20 -15.15 -8.41
C ILE A 185 -17.36 -14.38 -9.04
N ARG A 186 -18.03 -13.54 -8.26
CA ARG A 186 -18.97 -12.52 -8.76
C ARG A 186 -18.22 -11.20 -8.95
N ILE A 187 -18.22 -10.67 -10.16
CA ILE A 187 -17.58 -9.38 -10.48
C ILE A 187 -18.32 -8.25 -9.77
N THR A 188 -17.60 -7.37 -9.09
CA THR A 188 -18.16 -6.24 -8.32
C THR A 188 -17.92 -4.89 -8.99
N SER A 189 -16.97 -4.80 -9.94
CA SER A 189 -16.57 -3.55 -10.57
C SER A 189 -16.81 -3.54 -12.08
N ASN A 190 -17.24 -2.40 -12.63
CA ASN A 190 -17.33 -2.21 -14.08
C ASN A 190 -15.96 -1.82 -14.66
N PRO A 191 -15.77 -1.91 -16.00
CA PRO A 191 -14.55 -1.38 -16.61
C PRO A 191 -14.42 0.12 -16.36
N GLY A 192 -13.23 0.56 -15.93
CA GLY A 192 -12.98 1.92 -15.48
C GLY A 192 -13.12 2.10 -13.96
N GLU A 193 -13.72 1.15 -13.25
CA GLU A 193 -13.91 1.20 -11.78
C GLU A 193 -13.04 0.18 -11.03
N THR A 194 -12.26 -0.63 -11.77
CA THR A 194 -11.37 -1.64 -11.20
C THR A 194 -10.28 -1.02 -10.33
N PHE A 195 -9.68 -1.80 -9.44
CA PHE A 195 -8.61 -1.40 -8.56
C PHE A 195 -7.44 -0.77 -9.34
N LEU A 196 -7.02 -1.41 -10.44
CA LEU A 196 -6.00 -0.85 -11.33
C LEU A 196 -6.44 0.46 -12.00
N ASP A 197 -7.71 0.58 -12.40
CA ASP A 197 -8.25 1.82 -12.98
C ASP A 197 -8.27 2.96 -11.95
N ARG A 198 -8.62 2.66 -10.68
CA ARG A 198 -8.52 3.62 -9.57
C ARG A 198 -7.07 4.04 -9.30
N MET A 199 -6.12 3.10 -9.33
CA MET A 199 -4.70 3.43 -9.24
C MET A 199 -4.25 4.38 -10.36
N ILE A 200 -4.66 4.10 -11.60
CA ILE A 200 -4.38 4.96 -12.76
C ILE A 200 -4.96 6.36 -12.54
N ALA A 201 -6.24 6.46 -12.14
CA ALA A 201 -6.92 7.74 -11.91
C ALA A 201 -6.24 8.59 -10.82
N LEU A 202 -5.82 7.95 -9.72
CA LEU A 202 -5.10 8.60 -8.62
C LEU A 202 -3.74 9.15 -9.08
N VAL A 203 -2.99 8.37 -9.86
CA VAL A 203 -1.67 8.75 -10.37
C VAL A 203 -1.76 9.86 -11.43
N GLU A 204 -2.82 9.86 -12.25
CA GLU A 204 -3.05 10.90 -13.25
C GLU A 204 -3.54 12.23 -12.67
N GLY A 205 -3.93 12.25 -11.40
CA GLY A 205 -4.35 13.47 -10.69
C GLY A 205 -5.65 14.07 -11.21
N ALA A 206 -6.45 13.31 -11.97
CA ALA A 206 -7.67 13.78 -12.63
C ALA A 206 -8.75 14.28 -11.65
N GLU A 207 -8.68 13.86 -10.38
CA GLU A 207 -9.61 14.26 -9.31
C GLU A 207 -8.92 14.93 -8.10
N ARG A 208 -7.73 15.53 -8.29
CA ARG A 208 -7.05 16.19 -7.15
C ARG A 208 -7.76 17.48 -6.76
N GLN A 209 -8.25 17.53 -5.53
CA GLN A 209 -8.61 18.77 -4.85
C GLN A 209 -7.39 19.38 -4.15
N LYS A 210 -7.34 20.72 -4.10
CA LYS A 210 -6.33 21.43 -3.29
C LYS A 210 -6.51 21.05 -1.83
N THR A 211 -5.40 20.82 -1.15
CA THR A 211 -5.40 20.44 0.26
C THR A 211 -5.64 21.65 1.17
N PRO A 212 -6.05 21.44 2.43
CA PRO A 212 -6.25 22.55 3.37
C PRO A 212 -5.01 23.43 3.53
N ASN A 213 -3.81 22.85 3.63
CA ASN A 213 -2.57 23.62 3.75
C ASN A 213 -2.24 24.37 2.45
N GLU A 214 -2.47 23.76 1.28
CA GLU A 214 -2.32 24.43 -0.01
C GLU A 214 -3.29 25.61 -0.17
N ILE A 215 -4.52 25.49 0.32
CA ILE A 215 -5.51 26.59 0.31
C ILE A 215 -5.07 27.70 1.26
N ALA A 216 -4.71 27.37 2.50
CA ALA A 216 -4.27 28.35 3.50
C ALA A 216 -3.06 29.15 3.03
N LEU A 217 -2.07 28.46 2.45
CA LEU A 217 -0.89 29.12 1.89
C LEU A 217 -1.25 30.00 0.69
N ASN A 218 -2.12 29.54 -0.23
CA ASN A 218 -2.57 30.36 -1.35
C ASN A 218 -3.26 31.65 -0.89
N ILE A 219 -4.07 31.60 0.18
CA ILE A 219 -4.72 32.79 0.75
C ILE A 219 -3.66 33.76 1.29
N LEU A 220 -2.69 33.27 2.05
CA LEU A 220 -1.59 34.09 2.58
C LEU A 220 -0.76 34.72 1.46
N LEU A 221 -0.38 33.94 0.44
CA LEU A 221 0.41 34.42 -0.69
C LEU A 221 -0.35 35.46 -1.52
N ALA A 222 -1.66 35.27 -1.72
CA ALA A 222 -2.51 36.24 -2.38
C ALA A 222 -2.60 37.55 -1.57
N GLY A 223 -2.75 37.46 -0.24
CA GLY A 223 -2.75 38.61 0.65
C GLY A 223 -1.44 39.41 0.58
N LEU A 224 -0.29 38.73 0.68
CA LEU A 224 1.02 39.37 0.52
C LEU A 224 1.21 40.02 -0.86
N THR A 225 0.71 39.36 -1.91
CA THR A 225 0.76 39.90 -3.28
C THR A 225 0.00 41.21 -3.40
N ILE A 226 -1.19 41.29 -2.80
CA ILE A 226 -1.98 42.54 -2.76
C ILE A 226 -1.23 43.63 -1.99
N ILE A 227 -0.65 43.30 -0.84
CA ILE A 227 0.13 44.25 -0.03
C ILE A 227 1.31 44.81 -0.84
N PHE A 228 2.10 43.94 -1.48
CA PHE A 228 3.24 44.38 -2.29
C PHE A 228 2.83 45.14 -3.54
N LEU A 229 1.71 44.77 -4.17
CA LEU A 229 1.15 45.53 -5.29
C LEU A 229 0.83 46.96 -4.86
N LEU A 230 0.11 47.14 -3.75
CA LEU A 230 -0.20 48.47 -3.21
C LEU A 230 1.06 49.24 -2.82
N ALA A 231 2.05 48.59 -2.20
CA ALA A 231 3.32 49.22 -1.84
C ALA A 231 4.09 49.73 -3.07
N VAL A 232 4.16 48.93 -4.14
CA VAL A 232 4.86 49.33 -5.38
C VAL A 232 4.10 50.42 -6.13
N VAL A 233 2.77 50.34 -6.21
CA VAL A 233 1.95 51.36 -6.88
C VAL A 233 2.05 52.71 -6.15
N THR A 234 2.05 52.70 -4.81
CA THR A 234 2.17 53.93 -4.00
C THR A 234 3.56 54.56 -4.06
N LEU A 235 4.61 53.80 -4.37
CA LEU A 235 5.97 54.33 -4.55
C LEU A 235 6.05 55.35 -5.69
N GLN A 236 5.29 55.14 -6.78
CA GLN A 236 5.39 55.98 -7.97
C GLN A 236 4.95 57.45 -7.72
N PRO A 237 3.82 57.75 -7.06
CA PRO A 237 3.50 59.11 -6.62
C PRO A 237 4.60 59.78 -5.78
N PHE A 238 5.20 59.07 -4.81
CA PHE A 238 6.30 59.63 -4.00
C PHE A 238 7.56 59.90 -4.82
N ALA A 239 7.87 58.99 -5.76
CA ALA A 239 8.97 59.14 -6.69
C ALA A 239 8.78 60.35 -7.61
N ILE A 240 7.57 60.58 -8.11
CA ILE A 240 7.21 61.77 -8.89
C ILE A 240 7.35 63.04 -8.04
N TYR A 241 6.81 63.03 -6.81
CA TYR A 241 6.93 64.16 -5.88
C TYR A 241 8.40 64.51 -5.58
N SER A 242 9.26 63.49 -5.47
CA SER A 242 10.69 63.63 -5.22
C SER A 242 11.52 63.90 -6.49
N ALA A 243 10.88 64.18 -7.63
CA ALA A 243 11.52 64.40 -8.93
C ALA A 243 12.40 63.22 -9.45
N ALA A 244 12.10 62.00 -9.04
CA ALA A 244 12.81 60.77 -9.42
C ALA A 244 11.84 59.66 -9.89
N PRO A 245 11.00 59.89 -10.93
CA PRO A 245 10.01 58.92 -11.38
C PRO A 245 10.65 57.61 -11.83
N GLN A 246 10.04 56.48 -11.49
CA GLN A 246 10.53 55.16 -11.87
C GLN A 246 9.86 54.68 -13.16
N THR A 247 10.57 53.86 -13.93
CA THR A 247 10.01 53.23 -15.13
C THR A 247 9.10 52.08 -14.75
N VAL A 248 8.14 51.76 -15.61
CA VAL A 248 7.25 50.60 -15.41
C VAL A 248 8.07 49.30 -15.31
N PHE A 249 9.17 49.16 -16.07
CA PHE A 249 10.07 48.01 -15.97
C PHE A 249 10.65 47.85 -14.56
N VAL A 250 11.11 48.94 -13.94
CA VAL A 250 11.63 48.92 -12.56
C VAL A 250 10.53 48.54 -11.57
N LEU A 251 9.35 49.16 -11.66
CA LEU A 251 8.23 48.86 -10.75
C LEU A 251 7.76 47.41 -10.86
N VAL A 252 7.61 46.89 -12.08
CA VAL A 252 7.22 45.48 -12.31
C VAL A 252 8.32 44.55 -11.79
N SER A 253 9.60 44.84 -12.07
CA SER A 253 10.70 44.02 -11.56
C SER A 253 10.74 43.98 -10.02
N LEU A 254 10.56 45.14 -9.37
CA LEU A 254 10.49 45.26 -7.92
C LEU A 254 9.32 44.44 -7.35
N LEU A 255 8.12 44.58 -7.94
CA LEU A 255 6.95 43.82 -7.53
C LEU A 255 7.20 42.30 -7.60
N VAL A 256 7.75 41.81 -8.72
CA VAL A 256 8.02 40.39 -8.91
C VAL A 256 9.11 39.88 -7.97
N CYS A 257 10.10 40.70 -7.63
CA CYS A 257 11.12 40.37 -6.63
C CYS A 257 10.58 40.31 -5.20
N LEU A 258 9.52 41.06 -4.88
CA LEU A 258 8.91 41.08 -3.54
C LEU A 258 7.86 39.98 -3.35
N ILE A 259 7.08 39.71 -4.40
CA ILE A 259 6.06 38.67 -4.37
C ILE A 259 6.73 37.30 -4.15
N PRO A 260 6.14 36.40 -3.33
CA PRO A 260 6.69 35.07 -3.03
C PRO A 260 6.54 34.08 -4.22
N THR A 261 7.13 34.42 -5.37
CA THR A 261 7.06 33.66 -6.63
C THR A 261 7.64 32.26 -6.51
N THR A 262 8.69 32.08 -5.71
CA THR A 262 9.32 30.77 -5.48
C THR A 262 8.34 29.76 -4.89
N ILE A 263 7.58 30.15 -3.87
CA ILE A 263 6.62 29.25 -3.21
C ILE A 263 5.35 29.15 -4.05
N GLY A 264 4.85 30.28 -4.57
CA GLY A 264 3.63 30.31 -5.37
C GLY A 264 3.72 29.48 -6.66
N GLY A 265 4.88 29.42 -7.30
CA GLY A 265 5.09 28.63 -8.52
C GLY A 265 5.35 27.14 -8.27
N LEU A 266 5.80 26.75 -7.07
CA LEU A 266 6.24 25.37 -6.78
C LEU A 266 5.25 24.57 -5.92
N LEU A 267 4.28 25.23 -5.26
CA LEU A 267 3.37 24.59 -4.32
C LEU A 267 2.63 23.37 -4.90
N SER A 268 2.04 23.52 -6.08
CA SER A 268 1.29 22.42 -6.71
C SER A 268 2.22 21.28 -7.15
N ALA A 269 3.45 21.60 -7.59
CA ALA A 269 4.47 20.62 -7.97
C ALA A 269 4.92 19.78 -6.76
N ILE A 270 5.07 20.39 -5.58
CA ILE A 270 5.40 19.68 -4.32
C ILE A 270 4.34 18.62 -4.01
N GLY A 271 3.06 18.99 -4.07
CA GLY A 271 1.98 18.03 -3.78
C GLY A 271 1.91 16.87 -4.78
N ILE A 272 2.14 17.14 -6.07
CA ILE A 272 2.16 16.08 -7.11
C ILE A 272 3.35 15.14 -6.87
N ALA A 273 4.53 15.69 -6.61
CA ALA A 273 5.71 14.90 -6.31
C ALA A 273 5.57 14.07 -5.02
N GLY A 274 4.88 14.60 -4.00
CA GLY A 274 4.59 13.88 -2.77
C GLY A 274 3.73 12.63 -2.99
N MET A 275 2.65 12.76 -3.77
CA MET A 275 1.79 11.63 -4.13
C MET A 275 2.52 10.60 -4.99
N ASP A 276 3.32 11.04 -5.98
CA ASP A 276 4.16 10.15 -6.80
C ASP A 276 5.12 9.31 -5.94
N ARG A 277 5.74 9.93 -4.92
CA ARG A 277 6.60 9.20 -3.97
C ARG A 277 5.85 8.14 -3.17
N LEU A 278 4.62 8.41 -2.73
CA LEU A 278 3.83 7.41 -2.00
C LEU A 278 3.53 6.19 -2.86
N VAL A 279 3.15 6.41 -4.12
CA VAL A 279 2.89 5.31 -5.06
C VAL A 279 4.15 4.48 -5.32
N GLN A 280 5.33 5.12 -5.39
CA GLN A 280 6.62 4.40 -5.48
C GLN A 280 6.94 3.55 -4.24
N HIS A 281 6.32 3.86 -3.10
CA HIS A 281 6.38 3.07 -1.87
C HIS A 281 5.16 2.15 -1.69
N ASN A 282 4.39 1.89 -2.77
CA ASN A 282 3.18 1.07 -2.77
C ASN A 282 2.09 1.58 -1.80
N VAL A 283 2.07 2.88 -1.50
CA VAL A 283 1.02 3.51 -0.70
C VAL A 283 0.08 4.26 -1.63
N LEU A 284 -1.19 3.86 -1.65
CA LEU A 284 -2.24 4.51 -2.41
C LEU A 284 -3.01 5.46 -1.51
N ALA A 285 -2.85 6.76 -1.75
CA ALA A 285 -3.65 7.77 -1.08
C ALA A 285 -4.88 8.11 -1.93
N THR A 286 -6.06 8.05 -1.33
CA THR A 286 -7.34 8.41 -1.99
C THR A 286 -7.41 9.90 -2.35
N SER A 287 -6.66 10.74 -1.64
CA SER A 287 -6.55 12.17 -1.92
C SER A 287 -5.27 12.75 -1.32
N GLY A 288 -4.81 13.89 -1.85
CA GLY A 288 -3.72 14.65 -1.24
C GLY A 288 -4.02 15.10 0.19
N ARG A 289 -5.30 15.30 0.53
CA ARG A 289 -5.73 15.65 1.90
C ARG A 289 -5.42 14.53 2.90
N ALA A 290 -5.60 13.27 2.51
CA ALA A 290 -5.27 12.13 3.37
C ALA A 290 -3.77 12.09 3.68
N VAL A 291 -2.93 12.43 2.70
CA VAL A 291 -1.46 12.49 2.86
C VAL A 291 -1.07 13.58 3.85
N GLU A 292 -1.65 14.78 3.73
CA GLU A 292 -1.37 15.86 4.67
C GLU A 292 -1.86 15.54 6.08
N ALA A 293 -3.09 15.03 6.20
CA ALA A 293 -3.65 14.68 7.50
C ALA A 293 -2.83 13.58 8.21
N ALA A 294 -2.21 12.66 7.47
CA ALA A 294 -1.32 11.66 8.03
C ALA A 294 -0.07 12.28 8.71
N GLY A 295 0.35 13.47 8.30
CA GLY A 295 1.45 14.21 8.92
C GLY A 295 1.09 14.82 10.28
N ASP A 296 -0.20 15.05 10.56
CA ASP A 296 -0.68 15.67 11.78
C ASP A 296 -1.16 14.65 12.84
N VAL A 297 -1.00 13.35 12.59
CA VAL A 297 -1.47 12.26 13.46
C VAL A 297 -0.71 12.24 14.78
N ASN A 298 -1.45 12.14 15.90
CA ASN A 298 -0.88 12.02 17.24
C ASN A 298 -0.91 10.58 17.77
N THR A 299 -1.96 9.82 17.44
CA THR A 299 -2.12 8.43 17.90
C THR A 299 -2.29 7.51 16.70
N LEU A 300 -1.42 6.50 16.58
CA LEU A 300 -1.49 5.45 15.58
C LEU A 300 -2.03 4.17 16.22
N LEU A 301 -3.21 3.75 15.80
CA LEU A 301 -3.81 2.47 16.14
C LEU A 301 -3.41 1.44 15.08
N LEU A 302 -2.85 0.31 15.51
CA LEU A 302 -2.40 -0.74 14.61
C LEU A 302 -3.09 -2.05 14.92
N ASP A 303 -3.81 -2.62 13.97
CA ASP A 303 -4.21 -4.01 14.07
C ASP A 303 -2.96 -4.91 14.13
N LYS A 304 -2.99 -5.95 14.95
CA LYS A 304 -1.83 -6.84 15.13
C LYS A 304 -1.49 -7.63 13.87
N THR A 305 -2.46 -8.42 13.38
CA THR A 305 -2.26 -9.43 12.34
C THR A 305 -1.96 -8.75 11.01
N GLY A 306 -0.84 -9.12 10.37
CA GLY A 306 -0.47 -8.62 9.04
C GLY A 306 0.13 -7.21 9.03
N THR A 307 -0.08 -6.39 10.08
CA THR A 307 0.58 -5.09 10.21
C THR A 307 1.84 -5.19 11.07
N ILE A 308 1.71 -5.57 12.35
CA ILE A 308 2.83 -5.70 13.30
C ILE A 308 3.53 -7.03 13.10
N THR A 309 2.75 -8.08 12.91
CA THR A 309 3.23 -9.43 12.68
C THR A 309 3.22 -9.77 11.20
N ILE A 310 3.94 -10.83 10.81
CA ILE A 310 3.95 -11.32 9.43
C ILE A 310 2.52 -11.72 8.98
N GLY A 311 1.61 -11.97 9.92
CA GLY A 311 0.21 -12.31 9.64
C GLY A 311 -0.03 -13.81 9.47
N ASN A 312 1.03 -14.57 9.19
CA ASN A 312 1.03 -16.03 9.17
C ASN A 312 1.71 -16.55 10.44
N ARG A 313 1.10 -17.54 11.09
CA ARG A 313 1.71 -18.19 12.26
C ARG A 313 2.82 -19.12 11.80
N GLN A 314 4.00 -18.99 12.37
CA GLN A 314 5.17 -19.79 12.01
C GLN A 314 5.52 -20.79 13.09
N ALA A 315 5.99 -21.96 12.69
CA ALA A 315 6.52 -22.96 13.59
C ALA A 315 7.72 -22.40 14.36
N SER A 316 7.62 -22.43 15.68
CA SER A 316 8.66 -21.96 16.59
C SER A 316 9.32 -23.09 17.36
N GLU A 317 8.55 -24.14 17.69
CA GLU A 317 9.01 -25.23 18.53
C GLU A 317 8.27 -26.54 18.24
N PHE A 318 8.97 -27.65 18.47
CA PHE A 318 8.40 -29.00 18.50
C PHE A 318 8.41 -29.49 19.95
N VAL A 319 7.23 -29.85 20.45
CA VAL A 319 7.00 -30.35 21.81
C VAL A 319 6.66 -31.84 21.71
N PRO A 320 7.63 -32.74 21.92
CA PRO A 320 7.43 -34.19 21.78
C PRO A 320 6.50 -34.76 22.86
N ALA A 321 5.75 -35.80 22.50
CA ALA A 321 5.01 -36.61 23.45
C ALA A 321 5.97 -37.42 24.35
N PRO A 322 5.51 -37.88 25.53
CA PRO A 322 6.33 -38.72 26.41
C PRO A 322 6.91 -39.94 25.68
N GLY A 323 8.21 -40.17 25.80
CA GLY A 323 8.90 -41.28 25.13
C GLY A 323 9.22 -41.06 23.65
N VAL A 324 8.80 -39.95 23.05
CA VAL A 324 9.14 -39.56 21.67
C VAL A 324 10.36 -38.66 21.68
N LYS A 325 11.35 -38.96 20.83
CA LYS A 325 12.51 -38.09 20.62
C LYS A 325 12.14 -36.88 19.77
N ALA A 326 12.73 -35.73 20.07
CA ALA A 326 12.46 -34.50 19.32
C ALA A 326 12.80 -34.64 17.82
N GLU A 327 13.84 -35.41 17.46
CA GLU A 327 14.19 -35.67 16.06
C GLU A 327 13.11 -36.46 15.32
N VAL A 328 12.44 -37.40 16.00
CA VAL A 328 11.38 -38.24 15.42
C VAL A 328 10.14 -37.39 15.13
N LEU A 329 9.75 -36.52 16.07
CA LEU A 329 8.67 -35.57 15.84
C LEU A 329 9.00 -34.59 14.70
N ALA A 330 10.23 -34.05 14.67
CA ALA A 330 10.65 -33.13 13.61
C ALA A 330 10.64 -33.79 12.23
N ASP A 331 11.06 -35.07 12.15
CA ASP A 331 11.02 -35.85 10.90
C ASP A 331 9.59 -36.05 10.39
N ALA A 332 8.70 -36.54 11.26
CA ALA A 332 7.29 -36.74 10.91
C ALA A 332 6.58 -35.41 10.57
N ALA A 333 6.88 -34.34 11.31
CA ALA A 333 6.35 -33.01 11.05
C ALA A 333 6.81 -32.46 9.68
N GLN A 334 8.08 -32.67 9.32
CA GLN A 334 8.60 -32.27 8.01
C GLN A 334 7.90 -33.05 6.90
N LEU A 335 7.87 -34.39 6.98
CA LEU A 335 7.29 -35.26 5.95
C LEU A 335 5.81 -34.96 5.70
N SER A 336 5.03 -34.79 6.77
CA SER A 336 3.60 -34.44 6.68
C SER A 336 3.33 -33.01 6.20
N SER A 337 4.36 -32.15 6.17
CA SER A 337 4.26 -30.76 5.70
C SER A 337 4.84 -30.55 4.29
N LEU A 338 5.44 -31.57 3.65
CA LEU A 338 6.04 -31.43 2.32
C LEU A 338 5.02 -31.10 1.22
N ALA A 339 3.79 -31.63 1.33
CA ALA A 339 2.68 -31.35 0.44
C ALA A 339 1.74 -30.25 0.97
N ASP A 340 2.10 -29.62 2.08
CA ASP A 340 1.37 -28.51 2.68
C ASP A 340 1.99 -27.20 2.20
N GLU A 341 1.45 -26.66 1.11
CA GLU A 341 1.94 -25.42 0.49
C GLU A 341 1.57 -24.15 1.28
N THR A 342 0.79 -24.28 2.37
CA THR A 342 0.44 -23.15 3.23
C THR A 342 1.67 -22.53 3.90
N PRO A 343 1.62 -21.25 4.31
CA PRO A 343 2.67 -20.62 5.10
C PRO A 343 3.05 -21.43 6.36
N GLU A 344 2.06 -22.00 7.05
CA GLU A 344 2.23 -22.84 8.23
C GLU A 344 3.02 -24.12 7.88
N GLY A 345 2.60 -24.85 6.85
CA GLY A 345 3.29 -26.04 6.35
C GLY A 345 4.75 -25.77 5.98
N ARG A 346 4.98 -24.73 5.19
CA ARG A 346 6.35 -24.30 4.81
C ARG A 346 7.19 -23.93 6.02
N SER A 347 6.63 -23.23 7.01
CA SER A 347 7.36 -22.84 8.22
C SER A 347 7.84 -24.05 9.04
N ILE A 348 7.07 -25.13 9.05
CA ILE A 348 7.44 -26.39 9.74
C ILE A 348 8.62 -27.06 9.04
N VAL A 349 8.59 -27.12 7.70
CA VAL A 349 9.70 -27.67 6.91
C VAL A 349 10.99 -26.87 7.14
N VAL A 350 10.89 -25.53 7.21
CA VAL A 350 12.02 -24.64 7.51
C VAL A 350 12.55 -24.90 8.92
N LEU A 351 11.69 -24.92 9.94
CA LEU A 351 12.11 -25.15 11.33
C LEU A 351 12.80 -26.51 11.49
N ALA A 352 12.26 -27.58 10.88
CA ALA A 352 12.86 -28.91 10.90
C ALA A 352 14.25 -28.92 10.25
N LYS A 353 14.41 -28.21 9.12
CA LYS A 353 15.69 -28.09 8.42
C LYS A 353 16.72 -27.29 9.22
N GLU A 354 16.33 -26.16 9.83
CA GLU A 354 17.26 -25.29 10.55
C GLU A 354 17.68 -25.88 11.90
N LYS A 355 16.74 -26.43 12.67
CA LYS A 355 16.99 -26.89 14.04
C LYS A 355 17.52 -28.32 14.12
N TYR A 356 17.13 -29.20 13.18
CA TYR A 356 17.49 -30.63 13.21
C TYR A 356 18.31 -31.07 12.00
N ASN A 357 18.71 -30.12 11.12
CA ASN A 357 19.52 -30.36 9.93
C ASN A 357 18.94 -31.46 8.99
N LEU A 358 17.62 -31.61 8.99
CA LEU A 358 16.89 -32.51 8.11
C LEU A 358 16.86 -31.89 6.70
N ARG A 359 17.90 -32.17 5.91
CA ARG A 359 18.03 -31.72 4.51
C ARG A 359 17.38 -32.72 3.56
N GLY A 360 16.91 -32.22 2.42
CA GLY A 360 16.08 -32.91 1.44
C GLY A 360 16.43 -34.38 1.25
N ARG A 361 15.45 -35.24 1.49
CA ARG A 361 15.52 -36.66 1.13
C ARG A 361 15.29 -36.77 -0.38
N GLU A 362 15.98 -37.68 -1.04
CA GLU A 362 15.67 -38.05 -2.42
C GLU A 362 14.30 -38.74 -2.45
N LEU A 363 13.23 -37.94 -2.60
CA LEU A 363 11.84 -38.42 -2.68
C LEU A 363 11.62 -39.38 -3.85
N GLY A 364 12.49 -39.35 -4.86
CA GLY A 364 12.41 -40.22 -6.04
C GLY A 364 12.63 -41.71 -5.77
N GLN A 365 13.07 -42.10 -4.57
CA GLN A 365 13.27 -43.51 -4.20
C GLN A 365 12.18 -44.07 -3.25
N MET A 366 11.30 -43.23 -2.71
CA MET A 366 10.23 -43.65 -1.80
C MET A 366 8.90 -43.76 -2.55
N HIS A 367 8.23 -44.92 -2.44
CA HIS A 367 6.81 -45.03 -2.80
C HIS A 367 5.98 -44.28 -1.76
N ALA A 368 5.86 -42.96 -1.95
CA ALA A 368 5.14 -42.07 -1.06
C ALA A 368 3.90 -41.50 -1.75
N GLU A 369 2.75 -41.62 -1.10
CA GLU A 369 1.52 -40.93 -1.47
C GLU A 369 1.35 -39.70 -0.59
N PHE A 370 1.39 -38.53 -1.21
CA PHE A 370 1.23 -37.26 -0.49
C PHE A 370 -0.25 -36.91 -0.35
N VAL A 371 -0.63 -36.51 0.87
CA VAL A 371 -1.95 -35.96 1.16
C VAL A 371 -1.80 -34.44 1.27
N PRO A 372 -2.16 -33.68 0.23
CA PRO A 372 -2.04 -32.23 0.26
C PRO A 372 -2.92 -31.64 1.36
N PHE A 373 -2.56 -30.45 1.83
CA PHE A 373 -3.40 -29.75 2.79
C PHE A 373 -4.77 -29.46 2.19
N SER A 374 -5.83 -29.77 2.94
CA SER A 374 -7.19 -29.42 2.58
C SER A 374 -7.81 -28.58 3.70
N ALA A 375 -8.36 -27.41 3.36
CA ALA A 375 -9.04 -26.55 4.31
C ALA A 375 -10.29 -27.21 4.92
N THR A 376 -10.94 -28.11 4.18
CA THR A 376 -12.09 -28.91 4.65
C THR A 376 -11.70 -29.94 5.70
N THR A 377 -10.58 -30.64 5.50
CA THR A 377 -10.08 -31.64 6.48
C THR A 377 -9.23 -31.02 7.59
N ARG A 378 -8.68 -29.82 7.38
CA ARG A 378 -7.75 -29.10 8.27
C ARG A 378 -6.50 -29.91 8.63
N MET A 379 -6.07 -30.78 7.73
CA MET A 379 -4.89 -31.62 7.90
C MET A 379 -4.17 -31.84 6.57
N SER A 380 -2.89 -32.20 6.66
CA SER A 380 -2.04 -32.67 5.58
C SER A 380 -1.29 -33.92 6.04
N GLY A 381 -0.64 -34.61 5.12
CA GLY A 381 0.09 -35.81 5.49
C GLY A 381 0.82 -36.50 4.35
N ILE A 382 1.29 -37.69 4.68
CA ILE A 382 1.99 -38.58 3.75
C ILE A 382 1.74 -40.02 4.16
N GLU A 383 1.72 -40.92 3.18
CA GLU A 383 1.76 -42.36 3.35
C GLU A 383 3.02 -42.89 2.69
N VAL A 384 3.94 -43.47 3.47
CA VAL A 384 5.24 -43.92 2.97
C VAL A 384 5.70 -45.17 3.72
N GLU A 385 6.05 -46.24 3.01
CA GLU A 385 6.66 -47.46 3.57
C GLU A 385 5.91 -48.04 4.80
N GLY A 386 4.56 -48.03 4.77
CA GLY A 386 3.73 -48.52 5.88
C GLY A 386 3.60 -47.54 7.07
N ARG A 387 4.07 -46.30 6.91
CA ARG A 387 3.90 -45.18 7.84
C ARG A 387 2.80 -44.26 7.31
N THR A 388 1.73 -44.11 8.06
CA THR A 388 0.67 -43.12 7.81
C THR A 388 0.89 -41.95 8.75
N ILE A 389 1.37 -40.83 8.23
CA ILE A 389 1.68 -39.63 9.02
C ILE A 389 0.67 -38.54 8.68
N ARG A 390 0.07 -37.94 9.70
CA ARG A 390 -0.87 -36.82 9.60
C ARG A 390 -0.49 -35.69 10.53
N LYS A 391 -0.67 -34.46 10.08
CA LYS A 391 -0.50 -33.24 10.87
C LYS A 391 -1.66 -32.30 10.58
N GLY A 392 -2.23 -31.72 11.63
CA GLY A 392 -3.38 -30.84 11.48
C GLY A 392 -3.81 -30.16 12.78
N ALA A 393 -4.98 -29.53 12.72
CA ALA A 393 -5.62 -28.93 13.87
C ALA A 393 -5.92 -29.99 14.95
N VAL A 394 -5.96 -29.55 16.22
CA VAL A 394 -6.12 -30.43 17.39
C VAL A 394 -7.39 -31.29 17.28
N ASP A 395 -8.51 -30.71 16.86
CA ASP A 395 -9.80 -31.37 16.67
C ASP A 395 -9.80 -32.37 15.51
N ALA A 396 -9.14 -32.03 14.40
CA ALA A 396 -8.99 -32.92 13.24
C ALA A 396 -8.16 -34.16 13.59
N ILE A 397 -7.02 -33.96 14.24
CA ILE A 397 -6.15 -35.08 14.65
C ILE A 397 -6.79 -35.89 15.78
N ALA A 398 -7.51 -35.28 16.71
CA ALA A 398 -8.24 -36.03 17.74
C ALA A 398 -9.27 -37.01 17.12
N ARG A 399 -10.01 -36.59 16.09
CA ARG A 399 -10.93 -37.47 15.35
C ARG A 399 -10.17 -38.59 14.61
N TYR A 400 -9.10 -38.24 13.91
CA TYR A 400 -8.25 -39.23 13.22
C TYR A 400 -7.72 -40.31 14.19
N LEU A 401 -7.24 -39.91 15.37
CA LEU A 401 -6.76 -40.84 16.40
C LEU A 401 -7.89 -41.74 16.93
N GLN A 402 -9.09 -41.20 17.16
CA GLN A 402 -10.26 -41.96 17.59
C GLN A 402 -10.69 -43.01 16.56
N GLU A 403 -10.69 -42.66 15.27
CA GLU A 403 -10.99 -43.58 14.17
C GLU A 403 -9.99 -44.75 14.10
N HIS A 404 -8.75 -44.52 14.54
CA HIS A 404 -7.69 -45.54 14.64
C HIS A 404 -7.62 -46.20 16.04
N GLY A 405 -8.64 -46.01 16.88
CA GLY A 405 -8.77 -46.68 18.17
C GLY A 405 -7.82 -46.20 19.27
N SER A 406 -7.19 -45.03 19.10
CA SER A 406 -6.18 -44.51 20.04
C SER A 406 -6.60 -43.13 20.58
N PRO A 407 -6.66 -42.92 21.91
CA PRO A 407 -6.93 -41.60 22.47
C PRO A 407 -5.68 -40.71 22.45
N MET A 408 -5.87 -39.39 22.40
CA MET A 408 -4.77 -38.42 22.57
C MET A 408 -4.23 -38.48 24.02
N PRO A 409 -2.91 -38.66 24.23
CA PRO A 409 -2.28 -38.71 25.55
C PRO A 409 -2.54 -37.44 26.39
N ALA A 410 -2.57 -37.57 27.71
CA ALA A 410 -2.86 -36.47 28.63
C ALA A 410 -1.80 -35.37 28.55
N GLU A 411 -0.53 -35.75 28.41
CA GLU A 411 0.62 -34.86 28.32
C GLU A 411 0.63 -34.07 27.00
N VAL A 412 0.19 -34.70 25.90
CA VAL A 412 0.01 -33.99 24.62
C VAL A 412 -1.11 -32.97 24.74
N ARG A 413 -2.20 -33.30 25.46
CA ARG A 413 -3.28 -32.36 25.75
C ARG A 413 -2.83 -31.19 26.62
N GLU A 414 -1.99 -31.44 27.62
CA GLU A 414 -1.38 -30.41 28.46
C GLU A 414 -0.45 -29.49 27.66
N ALA A 415 0.35 -30.04 26.74
CA ALA A 415 1.18 -29.26 25.83
C ALA A 415 0.34 -28.37 24.91
N VAL A 416 -0.77 -28.90 24.36
CA VAL A 416 -1.76 -28.13 23.59
C VAL A 416 -2.32 -26.97 24.40
N GLU A 417 -2.75 -27.22 25.65
CA GLU A 417 -3.26 -26.18 26.53
C GLU A 417 -2.21 -25.13 26.88
N THR A 418 -0.97 -25.55 27.13
CA THR A 418 0.15 -24.65 27.46
C THR A 418 0.45 -23.71 26.30
N ILE A 419 0.53 -24.25 25.07
CA ILE A 419 0.72 -23.46 23.86
C ILE A 419 -0.44 -22.49 23.68
N ALA A 420 -1.68 -22.94 23.82
CA ALA A 420 -2.86 -22.09 23.71
C ALA A 420 -2.87 -20.95 24.74
N ARG A 421 -2.47 -21.21 26.00
CA ARG A 421 -2.35 -20.19 27.06
C ARG A 421 -1.24 -19.19 26.79
N SER A 422 -0.17 -19.59 26.10
CA SER A 422 0.90 -18.69 25.65
C SER A 422 0.54 -17.84 24.43
N GLY A 423 -0.65 -18.08 23.83
CA GLY A 423 -1.10 -17.38 22.63
C GLY A 423 -0.68 -18.02 21.31
N GLY A 424 -0.02 -19.16 21.38
CA GLY A 424 0.34 -19.96 20.21
C GLY A 424 -0.84 -20.78 19.68
N THR A 425 -0.72 -21.22 18.43
CA THR A 425 -1.62 -22.21 17.82
C THR A 425 -0.94 -23.57 17.81
N PRO A 426 -1.48 -24.56 18.53
CA PRO A 426 -0.94 -25.91 18.54
C PRO A 426 -1.42 -26.70 17.32
N LEU A 427 -0.50 -27.35 16.61
CA LEU A 427 -0.82 -28.39 15.62
C LEU A 427 -0.32 -29.74 16.14
N VAL A 428 -1.08 -30.81 15.96
CA VAL A 428 -0.69 -32.14 16.44
C VAL A 428 -0.16 -32.95 15.28
N VAL A 429 0.90 -33.73 15.53
CA VAL A 429 1.44 -34.71 14.59
C VAL A 429 1.11 -36.11 15.09
N ALA A 430 0.56 -36.94 14.21
CA ALA A 430 0.25 -38.33 14.48
C ALA A 430 0.90 -39.24 13.43
N GLU A 431 1.31 -40.41 13.85
CA GLU A 431 1.88 -41.46 13.02
C GLU A 431 1.24 -42.81 13.39
N ASN A 432 0.73 -43.54 12.40
CA ASN A 432 0.10 -44.85 12.56
C ASN A 432 -0.98 -44.89 13.67
N GLY A 433 -1.76 -43.80 13.78
CA GLY A 433 -2.79 -43.67 14.81
C GLY A 433 -2.28 -43.31 16.22
N ALA A 434 -1.00 -43.00 16.41
CA ALA A 434 -0.44 -42.54 17.68
C ALA A 434 0.03 -41.08 17.60
N ALA A 435 -0.22 -40.28 18.65
CA ALA A 435 0.24 -38.89 18.71
C ALA A 435 1.75 -38.81 19.03
N LEU A 436 2.53 -38.16 18.15
CA LEU A 436 3.97 -37.97 18.33
C LEU A 436 4.32 -36.70 19.13
N GLY A 437 3.43 -35.70 19.10
CA GLY A 437 3.61 -34.45 19.84
C GLY A 437 2.92 -33.26 19.17
N VAL A 438 3.30 -32.07 19.61
CA VAL A 438 2.67 -30.80 19.24
C VAL A 438 3.69 -29.86 18.60
N ILE A 439 3.28 -29.17 17.55
CA ILE A 439 4.02 -28.07 16.93
C ILE A 439 3.45 -26.76 17.46
N HIS A 440 4.31 -25.93 18.03
CA HIS A 440 3.94 -24.59 18.47
C HIS A 440 4.08 -23.59 17.32
N LEU A 441 2.96 -23.16 16.76
CA LEU A 441 2.93 -22.02 15.85
C LEU A 441 2.75 -20.72 16.63
N LYS A 442 3.59 -19.71 16.38
CA LYS A 442 3.45 -18.37 16.97
C LYS A 442 3.29 -17.32 15.88
N ASP A 443 2.61 -16.23 16.20
CA ASP A 443 2.56 -15.06 15.32
C ASP A 443 3.87 -14.27 15.49
N VAL A 444 4.64 -14.11 14.42
CA VAL A 444 6.00 -13.56 14.49
C VAL A 444 5.97 -12.06 14.18
N VAL A 445 6.52 -11.25 15.09
CA VAL A 445 6.68 -9.80 14.89
C VAL A 445 7.62 -9.54 13.71
N LYS A 446 7.26 -8.62 12.82
CA LYS A 446 8.12 -8.24 11.68
C LYS A 446 9.47 -7.71 12.19
N GLY A 447 10.54 -7.99 11.45
CA GLY A 447 11.87 -7.47 11.79
C GLY A 447 11.90 -5.94 11.81
N GLY A 448 12.61 -5.35 12.80
CA GLY A 448 12.78 -3.90 12.93
C GLY A 448 11.55 -3.13 13.44
N MET A 449 10.47 -3.79 13.86
CA MET A 449 9.26 -3.11 14.35
C MET A 449 9.53 -2.26 15.60
N ARG A 450 10.35 -2.76 16.54
CA ARG A 450 10.74 -2.00 17.73
C ARG A 450 11.42 -0.68 17.38
N GLU A 451 12.40 -0.72 16.49
CA GLU A 451 13.12 0.47 16.03
C GLU A 451 12.18 1.47 15.34
N ARG A 452 11.19 0.98 14.57
CA ARG A 452 10.18 1.84 13.93
C ARG A 452 9.24 2.49 14.96
N PHE A 453 8.80 1.76 15.97
CA PHE A 453 7.97 2.32 17.03
C PHE A 453 8.75 3.30 17.91
N ASP A 454 10.04 3.05 18.16
CA ASP A 454 10.92 4.00 18.85
C ASP A 454 11.07 5.31 18.05
N GLN A 455 11.17 5.25 16.73
CA GLN A 455 11.17 6.43 15.87
C GLN A 455 9.85 7.20 15.93
N LEU A 456 8.71 6.51 15.86
CA LEU A 456 7.39 7.13 15.99
C LEU A 456 7.21 7.80 17.36
N ARG A 457 7.67 7.14 18.42
CA ARG A 457 7.66 7.68 19.78
C ARG A 457 8.54 8.93 19.91
N ALA A 458 9.71 8.94 19.27
CA ALA A 458 10.58 10.11 19.19
C ALA A 458 9.95 11.29 18.40
N MET A 459 9.06 11.00 17.44
CA MET A 459 8.24 12.01 16.75
C MET A 459 7.04 12.50 17.58
N GLY A 460 6.80 11.91 18.76
CA GLY A 460 5.64 12.22 19.60
C GLY A 460 4.36 11.49 19.20
N ILE A 461 4.45 10.47 18.35
CA ILE A 461 3.31 9.66 17.91
C ILE A 461 3.17 8.46 18.86
N ARG A 462 2.03 8.36 19.56
CA ARG A 462 1.70 7.22 20.42
C ARG A 462 1.19 6.06 19.58
N THR A 463 1.65 4.85 19.87
CA THR A 463 1.29 3.62 19.15
C THR A 463 0.51 2.66 20.02
N VAL A 464 -0.68 2.24 19.57
CA VAL A 464 -1.55 1.30 20.29
C VAL A 464 -1.84 0.10 19.42
N MET A 465 -1.47 -1.10 19.88
CA MET A 465 -1.81 -2.34 19.19
C MET A 465 -3.25 -2.76 19.51
N ILE A 466 -4.02 -3.11 18.51
CA ILE A 466 -5.39 -3.63 18.64
C ILE A 466 -5.40 -5.09 18.19
N THR A 467 -5.98 -5.96 19.01
CA THR A 467 -6.07 -7.39 18.69
C THR A 467 -7.29 -8.05 19.31
N GLY A 468 -7.81 -9.07 18.62
CA GLY A 468 -8.81 -9.99 19.17
C GLY A 468 -8.19 -11.11 20.03
N ASP A 469 -6.86 -11.19 20.13
CA ASP A 469 -6.20 -12.15 21.00
C ASP A 469 -6.49 -11.84 22.48
N ASN A 470 -6.36 -12.87 23.32
CA ASN A 470 -6.47 -12.71 24.76
C ASN A 470 -5.37 -11.75 25.33
N PRO A 471 -5.56 -11.21 26.54
CA PRO A 471 -4.64 -10.21 27.12
C PRO A 471 -3.19 -10.70 27.31
N LEU A 472 -2.98 -12.00 27.59
CA LEU A 472 -1.64 -12.55 27.80
C LEU A 472 -0.84 -12.57 26.49
N THR A 473 -1.46 -13.06 25.42
CA THR A 473 -0.87 -13.07 24.07
C THR A 473 -0.57 -11.65 23.59
N ALA A 474 -1.54 -10.74 23.75
CA ALA A 474 -1.40 -9.36 23.36
C ALA A 474 -0.24 -8.68 24.11
N ALA A 475 -0.11 -8.88 25.42
CA ALA A 475 0.96 -8.31 26.22
C ALA A 475 2.36 -8.83 25.81
N ALA A 476 2.46 -10.11 25.44
CA ALA A 476 3.70 -10.70 24.97
C ALA A 476 4.15 -10.07 23.64
N ILE A 477 3.25 -9.98 22.66
CA ILE A 477 3.51 -9.39 21.34
C ILE A 477 3.78 -7.89 21.47
N ALA A 478 3.02 -7.17 22.31
CA ALA A 478 3.22 -5.74 22.53
C ALA A 478 4.63 -5.44 23.05
N ARG A 479 5.12 -6.25 24.00
CA ARG A 479 6.45 -6.12 24.57
C ARG A 479 7.55 -6.47 23.56
N GLU A 480 7.36 -7.53 22.78
CA GLU A 480 8.28 -7.92 21.71
C GLU A 480 8.38 -6.81 20.66
N ALA A 481 7.24 -6.32 20.18
CA ALA A 481 7.15 -5.29 19.16
C ALA A 481 7.59 -3.91 19.65
N GLY A 482 7.41 -3.57 20.93
CA GLY A 482 7.78 -2.27 21.50
C GLY A 482 6.73 -1.16 21.29
N VAL A 483 5.45 -1.52 21.19
CA VAL A 483 4.34 -0.54 21.17
C VAL A 483 4.15 0.14 22.53
N ASP A 484 3.50 1.30 22.57
CA ASP A 484 3.25 2.03 23.82
C ASP A 484 2.14 1.38 24.67
N ASP A 485 1.11 0.84 24.01
CA ASP A 485 -0.07 0.30 24.67
C ASP A 485 -0.75 -0.78 23.80
N PHE A 486 -1.70 -1.52 24.36
CA PHE A 486 -2.49 -2.50 23.62
C PHE A 486 -3.94 -2.63 24.11
N LEU A 487 -4.84 -2.95 23.18
CA LEU A 487 -6.23 -3.33 23.43
C LEU A 487 -6.41 -4.79 22.99
N ALA A 488 -6.60 -5.68 23.96
CA ALA A 488 -6.85 -7.10 23.75
C ALA A 488 -8.35 -7.41 23.69
N GLU A 489 -8.70 -8.56 23.11
CA GLU A 489 -10.09 -9.02 22.91
C GLU A 489 -11.02 -7.96 22.29
N ALA A 490 -10.44 -7.10 21.45
CA ALA A 490 -11.12 -5.92 20.92
C ALA A 490 -12.21 -6.31 19.93
N LYS A 491 -13.46 -5.93 20.22
CA LYS A 491 -14.56 -6.00 19.24
C LYS A 491 -14.55 -4.75 18.35
N PRO A 492 -15.20 -4.77 17.17
CA PRO A 492 -15.29 -3.58 16.31
C PRO A 492 -15.81 -2.33 17.03
N LYS A 493 -16.74 -2.51 17.97
CA LYS A 493 -17.24 -1.42 18.83
C LYS A 493 -16.15 -0.84 19.73
N ASP A 494 -15.31 -1.69 20.32
CA ASP A 494 -14.24 -1.27 21.22
C ASP A 494 -13.16 -0.48 20.44
N LYS A 495 -12.87 -0.89 19.19
CA LYS A 495 -12.00 -0.12 18.27
C LYS A 495 -12.55 1.30 18.08
N MET A 496 -13.84 1.41 17.76
CA MET A 496 -14.51 2.70 17.53
C MET A 496 -14.58 3.57 18.79
N ASP A 497 -14.83 2.97 19.95
CA ASP A 497 -14.90 3.69 21.22
C ASP A 497 -13.51 4.22 21.63
N LEU A 498 -12.43 3.48 21.35
CA LEU A 498 -11.06 3.95 21.53
C LEU A 498 -10.74 5.15 20.63
N ILE A 499 -11.10 5.08 19.33
CA ILE A 499 -10.91 6.20 18.40
C ILE A 499 -11.62 7.46 18.91
N LYS A 500 -12.89 7.33 19.31
CA LYS A 500 -13.67 8.46 19.84
C LYS A 500 -13.09 9.03 21.13
N ARG A 501 -12.55 8.18 22.01
CA ARG A 501 -11.90 8.62 23.25
C ARG A 501 -10.66 9.47 22.96
N GLU A 502 -9.77 9.00 22.09
CA GLU A 502 -8.58 9.78 21.70
C GLU A 502 -8.97 11.09 21.00
N GLN A 503 -9.99 11.07 20.13
CA GLN A 503 -10.51 12.27 19.48
C GLN A 503 -11.13 13.27 20.47
N ALA A 504 -11.79 12.81 21.53
CA ALA A 504 -12.35 13.66 22.57
C ALA A 504 -11.26 14.40 23.38
N GLU A 505 -10.03 13.87 23.39
CA GLU A 505 -8.84 14.53 23.95
C GLU A 505 -8.19 15.52 22.97
N GLY A 506 -8.78 15.73 21.79
CA GLY A 506 -8.28 16.64 20.75
C GLY A 506 -7.16 16.05 19.90
N LYS A 507 -6.93 14.73 19.96
CA LYS A 507 -5.89 14.06 19.17
C LYS A 507 -6.40 13.65 17.79
N LEU A 508 -5.53 13.75 16.78
CA LEU A 508 -5.74 13.14 15.48
C LEU A 508 -5.29 11.68 15.52
N VAL A 509 -6.19 10.80 15.10
CA VAL A 509 -6.01 9.34 15.16
C VAL A 509 -5.91 8.78 13.75
N ALA A 510 -4.86 8.02 13.48
CA ALA A 510 -4.80 7.13 12.33
C ALA A 510 -4.99 5.69 12.78
N MET A 511 -5.67 4.90 11.95
CA MET A 511 -5.79 3.46 12.15
C MET A 511 -5.23 2.74 10.92
N THR A 512 -4.43 1.71 11.15
CA THR A 512 -3.95 0.79 10.13
C THR A 512 -4.46 -0.61 10.44
N GLY A 513 -5.04 -1.26 9.42
CA GLY A 513 -5.59 -2.60 9.50
C GLY A 513 -5.71 -3.20 8.11
N ASP A 514 -6.19 -4.43 8.04
CA ASP A 514 -6.35 -5.18 6.80
C ASP A 514 -7.52 -4.67 5.92
N GLY A 515 -8.31 -3.71 6.41
CA GLY A 515 -9.42 -3.09 5.70
C GLY A 515 -10.71 -3.93 5.70
N THR A 516 -10.66 -5.13 6.28
CA THR A 516 -11.80 -6.04 6.42
C THR A 516 -12.33 -6.12 7.85
N ASN A 517 -11.46 -6.01 8.87
CA ASN A 517 -11.76 -6.38 10.27
C ASN A 517 -11.87 -5.24 11.29
#